data_AF-W2CLK9-F1
#
_entry.id   AF-W2CLK9-F1
#
_cell.length_a   1.000
_cell.length_b   1.000
_cell.length_c   1.000
_cell.angle_alpha   90.00
_cell.angle_beta   90.00
_cell.angle_gamma   90.00
#
_symmetry.space_group_name_H-M   'P 1'
#
loop_
_entity.id
_entity.type
_entity.pdbx_description
1 polymer ?
#
loop_
_entity_poly.entity_id
_entity_poly.type
_entity_poly.pdbx_seq_one_letter_code
_entity_poly.pdbx_strand_id
1 'polypeptide(L)'
;MALGESITIFPWFQLYFTENPGMAFGMEFFNKLVLSVFRIVAVVGIGYYLVQLIRKEYPMGYIVCIAMIFAGALGNIIDSVFYGVIFNHSYGQVATLMPASGGYAPLLHGKVVDMLYFPLIETTLPAWVPIFGGQEFVFFRPIFNLADSSICVGVFLLLIFHSRTLSFSLSKKPSSSKDEKE
;
A
#
# COMPACT_ATOMS: atom_id res chain seq x y z
N MET A 1 -12.43 8.32 -14.31
CA MET A 1 -11.36 9.27 -14.64
C MET A 1 -10.38 8.55 -15.54
N ALA A 2 -9.85 9.24 -16.55
CA ALA A 2 -8.74 8.73 -17.35
C ALA A 2 -7.42 8.90 -16.58
N LEU A 3 -6.41 8.10 -16.93
CA LEU A 3 -5.10 8.14 -16.29
C LEU A 3 -4.49 9.55 -16.38
N GLY A 4 -4.08 10.10 -15.24
CA GLY A 4 -3.50 11.43 -15.12
C GLY A 4 -4.50 12.57 -14.93
N GLU A 5 -5.81 12.29 -14.99
CA GLU A 5 -6.83 13.28 -14.62
C GLU A 5 -6.81 13.53 -13.10
N SER A 6 -7.04 14.79 -12.72
CA SER A 6 -7.18 15.19 -11.34
C SER A 6 -8.45 16.00 -11.07
N ILE A 7 -9.00 15.81 -9.87
CA ILE A 7 -10.08 16.63 -9.33
C ILE A 7 -9.56 17.32 -8.08
N THR A 8 -9.46 18.65 -8.12
CA THR A 8 -9.06 19.45 -6.97
C THR A 8 -10.21 19.55 -5.97
N ILE A 9 -9.99 19.07 -4.75
CA ILE A 9 -10.97 19.17 -3.65
C ILE A 9 -10.64 20.41 -2.80
N PHE A 10 -9.38 20.55 -2.43
CA PHE A 10 -8.81 21.72 -1.75
C PHE A 10 -7.47 22.10 -2.40
N PRO A 11 -6.95 23.32 -2.17
CA PRO A 11 -5.63 23.70 -2.71
C PRO A 11 -4.50 22.73 -2.35
N TRP A 12 -4.60 22.09 -1.17
CA TRP A 12 -3.63 21.12 -0.65
C TRP A 12 -4.06 19.65 -0.79
N PHE A 13 -5.20 19.37 -1.45
CA PHE A 13 -5.72 18.00 -1.63
C PHE A 13 -6.45 17.83 -2.94
N GLN A 14 -5.99 16.86 -3.74
CA GLN A 14 -6.54 16.52 -5.04
C GLN A 14 -6.75 15.01 -5.13
N LEU A 15 -7.79 14.59 -5.84
CA LEU A 15 -7.94 13.22 -6.30
C LEU A 15 -7.23 13.12 -7.65
N TYR A 16 -6.01 12.60 -7.68
CA TYR A 16 -5.20 12.42 -8.89
C TYR A 16 -5.16 10.94 -9.26
N PHE A 17 -5.79 10.55 -10.36
CA PHE A 17 -5.84 9.13 -10.72
C PHE A 17 -4.55 8.68 -11.42
N THR A 18 -3.83 7.79 -10.75
CA THR A 18 -2.67 7.11 -11.29
C THR A 18 -2.73 5.62 -11.01
N GLU A 19 -2.04 4.85 -11.83
CA GLU A 19 -1.95 3.40 -11.70
C GLU A 19 -0.50 3.00 -11.49
N ASN A 20 -0.20 2.49 -10.31
CA ASN A 20 1.12 2.08 -9.92
C ASN A 20 1.36 0.61 -10.32
N PRO A 21 2.38 0.30 -11.14
CA PRO A 21 2.70 -1.07 -11.51
C PRO A 21 3.17 -1.94 -10.35
N GLY A 22 3.35 -1.36 -9.16
CA GLY A 22 3.81 -2.04 -7.94
C GLY A 22 5.33 -2.04 -7.79
N MET A 23 6.05 -1.26 -8.60
CA MET A 23 7.50 -1.13 -8.53
C MET A 23 7.86 0.15 -7.77
N ALA A 24 8.56 0.02 -6.65
CA ALA A 24 9.16 1.16 -5.98
C ALA A 24 10.56 1.42 -6.57
N PHE A 25 10.91 2.69 -6.81
CA PHE A 25 12.27 3.14 -7.16
C PHE A 25 12.89 2.56 -8.44
N GLY A 26 12.14 2.47 -9.55
CA GLY A 26 12.72 2.12 -10.86
C GLY A 26 13.37 0.73 -10.91
N MET A 27 13.07 -0.14 -9.94
CA MET A 27 13.48 -1.55 -9.94
C MET A 27 12.66 -2.34 -10.97
N GLU A 28 12.79 -1.97 -12.25
CA GLU A 28 12.28 -2.77 -13.38
C GLU A 28 13.06 -4.09 -13.55
N PHE A 29 14.16 -4.27 -12.82
CA PHE A 29 15.01 -5.47 -12.87
C PHE A 29 14.38 -6.72 -12.23
N PHE A 30 13.33 -6.58 -11.41
CA PHE A 30 12.65 -7.74 -10.82
C PHE A 30 11.33 -8.04 -11.55
N ASN A 31 11.14 -9.31 -11.92
CA ASN A 31 9.90 -9.79 -12.52
C ASN A 31 8.71 -9.42 -11.61
N LYS A 32 7.74 -8.66 -12.15
CA LYS A 32 6.52 -8.23 -11.45
C LYS A 32 5.82 -9.39 -10.73
N LEU A 33 5.83 -10.58 -11.33
CA LEU A 33 5.27 -11.79 -10.74
C LEU A 33 5.92 -12.12 -9.39
N VAL A 34 7.24 -11.96 -9.26
CA VAL A 34 7.97 -12.21 -8.01
C VAL A 34 7.52 -11.22 -6.93
N LEU A 35 7.36 -9.94 -7.27
CA LEU A 35 6.86 -8.92 -6.33
C LEU A 35 5.43 -9.23 -5.88
N SER A 36 4.54 -9.57 -6.82
CA SER A 36 3.17 -9.96 -6.52
C SER A 36 3.10 -11.20 -5.61
N VAL A 37 3.87 -12.24 -5.93
CA VAL A 37 3.93 -13.48 -5.13
C VAL A 37 4.52 -13.21 -3.74
N PHE A 38 5.60 -12.44 -3.64
CA PHE A 38 6.19 -12.06 -2.37
C PHE A 38 5.18 -11.33 -1.47
N ARG A 39 4.42 -10.37 -2.03
CA ARG A 39 3.35 -9.67 -1.30
C ARG A 39 2.28 -10.65 -0.80
N ILE A 40 1.85 -11.59 -1.64
CA ILE A 40 0.88 -12.63 -1.25
C ILE A 40 1.41 -13.45 -0.08
N VAL A 41 2.65 -13.93 -0.14
CA VAL A 41 3.27 -14.69 0.96
C VAL A 41 3.34 -13.84 2.24
N ALA A 42 3.74 -12.57 2.12
CA ALA A 42 3.81 -11.66 3.26
C ALA A 42 2.43 -11.44 3.91
N VAL A 43 1.38 -11.20 3.12
CA VAL A 43 0.01 -11.00 3.63
C VAL A 43 -0.55 -12.28 4.25
N VAL A 44 -0.29 -13.46 3.67
CA VAL A 44 -0.64 -14.74 4.30
C VAL A 44 0.07 -14.89 5.65
N GLY A 45 1.36 -14.53 5.72
CA GLY A 45 2.13 -14.54 6.97
C GLY A 45 1.56 -13.59 8.03
N ILE A 46 1.22 -12.36 7.65
CA ILE A 46 0.60 -11.37 8.54
C ILE A 46 -0.78 -11.87 9.00
N GLY A 47 -1.59 -12.44 8.11
CA GLY A 47 -2.90 -12.99 8.44
C GLY A 47 -2.81 -14.16 9.42
N TYR A 48 -1.89 -15.09 9.20
CA TYR A 48 -1.60 -16.17 10.14
C TYR A 48 -1.16 -15.63 11.52
N TYR A 49 -0.25 -14.65 11.52
CA TYR A 49 0.20 -14.01 12.75
C TYR A 49 -0.95 -13.31 13.49
N LEU A 50 -1.82 -12.60 12.78
CA LEU A 50 -3.01 -11.95 13.34
C LEU A 50 -3.94 -12.96 14.04
N VAL A 51 -4.22 -14.10 13.40
CA VAL A 51 -5.02 -15.17 14.02
C VAL A 51 -4.36 -15.70 15.29
N GLN A 52 -3.04 -15.87 15.29
CA GLN A 52 -2.30 -16.31 16.47
C GLN A 52 -2.35 -15.27 17.61
N LEU A 53 -2.30 -13.99 17.30
CA LEU A 53 -2.43 -12.91 18.29
C LEU A 53 -3.81 -12.88 18.93
N ILE A 54 -4.87 -13.08 18.14
CA ILE A 54 -6.25 -13.15 18.62
C ILE A 54 -6.41 -14.34 19.57
N ARG A 55 -5.90 -15.52 19.18
CA ARG A 55 -5.96 -16.73 20.03
C ARG A 55 -5.17 -16.64 21.32
N LYS A 56 -4.11 -15.83 21.34
CA LYS A 56 -3.27 -15.56 22.53
C LYS A 56 -3.76 -14.36 23.34
N GLU A 57 -4.94 -13.83 23.03
CA GLU A 57 -5.60 -12.75 23.76
C GLU A 57 -4.70 -11.51 23.95
N TYR A 58 -3.96 -11.14 22.89
CA TYR A 58 -3.20 -9.89 22.90
C TYR A 58 -4.12 -8.67 23.06
N PRO A 59 -3.61 -7.55 23.59
CA PRO A 59 -4.41 -6.34 23.75
C PRO A 59 -5.09 -5.90 22.44
N MET A 60 -6.37 -5.52 22.52
CA MET A 60 -7.17 -5.17 21.34
C MET A 60 -6.52 -4.09 20.47
N GLY A 61 -5.93 -3.04 21.07
CA GLY A 61 -5.24 -1.99 20.32
C GLY A 61 -4.10 -2.51 19.45
N TYR A 62 -3.33 -3.48 19.96
CA TYR A 62 -2.25 -4.13 19.20
C TYR A 62 -2.80 -4.94 18.03
N ILE A 63 -3.87 -5.71 18.27
CA ILE A 63 -4.56 -6.50 17.23
C ILE A 63 -5.11 -5.58 16.14
N VAL A 64 -5.73 -4.46 16.50
CA VAL A 64 -6.26 -3.47 15.55
C VAL A 64 -5.14 -2.90 14.67
N CYS A 65 -3.98 -2.55 15.24
CA CYS A 65 -2.87 -2.04 14.45
C CYS A 65 -2.37 -3.07 13.42
N ILE A 66 -2.23 -4.34 13.81
CA ILE A 66 -1.85 -5.42 12.89
C ILE A 66 -2.94 -5.67 11.85
N ALA A 67 -4.22 -5.58 12.24
CA ALA A 67 -5.36 -5.73 11.33
C ALA A 67 -5.42 -4.60 10.28
N MET A 68 -5.08 -3.36 10.65
CA MET A 68 -4.95 -2.25 9.69
C MET A 68 -3.87 -2.53 8.65
N ILE A 69 -2.68 -2.96 9.10
CA ILE A 69 -1.57 -3.34 8.21
C ILE A 69 -2.00 -4.48 7.29
N PHE A 70 -2.64 -5.52 7.84
CA PHE A 70 -3.16 -6.64 7.06
C PHE A 70 -4.18 -6.21 6.01
N ALA A 71 -5.18 -5.42 6.41
CA ALA A 71 -6.25 -4.96 5.53
C ALA A 71 -5.73 -4.09 4.39
N GLY A 72 -4.82 -3.14 4.68
CA GLY A 72 -4.20 -2.32 3.64
C GLY A 72 -3.35 -3.16 2.68
N ALA A 73 -2.52 -4.06 3.21
CA ALA A 73 -1.70 -4.93 2.37
C ALA A 73 -2.56 -5.88 1.51
N LEU A 74 -3.66 -6.40 2.06
CA LEU A 74 -4.61 -7.22 1.32
C LEU A 74 -5.31 -6.42 0.21
N GLY A 75 -5.72 -5.17 0.46
CA GLY A 75 -6.33 -4.29 -0.54
C GLY A 75 -5.41 -4.08 -1.75
N ASN A 76 -4.15 -3.73 -1.53
CA ASN A 76 -3.17 -3.57 -2.60
C ASN A 76 -2.91 -4.88 -3.38
N ILE A 77 -3.02 -6.04 -2.72
CA ILE A 77 -2.89 -7.34 -3.39
C ILE A 77 -4.11 -7.63 -4.26
N ILE A 78 -5.33 -7.33 -3.80
CA ILE A 78 -6.55 -7.52 -4.60
C ILE A 78 -6.42 -6.76 -5.92
N ASP A 79 -5.97 -5.51 -5.88
CA ASP A 79 -5.72 -4.74 -7.10
C ASP A 79 -4.65 -5.39 -7.98
N SER A 80 -3.51 -5.74 -7.40
CA SER A 80 -2.39 -6.37 -8.12
C SER A 80 -2.79 -7.70 -8.79
N VAL A 81 -3.71 -8.46 -8.18
CA VAL A 81 -4.17 -9.76 -8.66
C VAL A 81 -5.25 -9.60 -9.74
N PHE A 82 -6.25 -8.77 -9.49
CA PHE A 82 -7.52 -8.79 -10.23
C PHE A 82 -7.77 -7.57 -11.11
N TYR A 83 -7.23 -6.40 -10.76
CA TYR A 83 -7.59 -5.14 -11.43
C TYR A 83 -7.35 -5.21 -12.95
N GLY A 84 -6.24 -5.81 -13.36
CA GLY A 84 -5.90 -6.02 -14.78
C GLY A 84 -6.80 -7.00 -15.53
N VAL A 85 -7.43 -7.95 -14.83
CA VAL A 85 -8.34 -8.94 -15.43
C VAL A 85 -9.74 -8.35 -15.60
N ILE A 86 -10.16 -7.51 -14.64
CA ILE A 86 -11.52 -7.00 -14.53
C ILE A 86 -11.72 -5.74 -15.37
N PHE A 87 -10.72 -4.88 -15.49
CA PHE A 87 -10.82 -3.60 -16.18
C PHE A 87 -10.00 -3.57 -17.47
N ASN A 88 -10.42 -2.76 -18.44
CA ASN A 88 -9.55 -2.36 -19.54
C ASN A 88 -8.62 -1.19 -19.10
N HIS A 89 -7.69 -0.82 -19.97
CA HIS A 89 -6.77 0.28 -19.72
C HIS A 89 -7.46 1.65 -19.62
N SER A 90 -6.89 2.52 -18.78
CA SER A 90 -7.41 3.86 -18.51
C SER A 90 -6.71 4.98 -19.32
N TYR A 91 -5.94 4.65 -20.36
CA TYR A 91 -5.21 5.64 -21.16
C TYR A 91 -6.16 6.41 -22.07
N GLY A 92 -6.35 7.70 -21.80
CA GLY A 92 -7.21 8.58 -22.60
C GLY A 92 -8.70 8.23 -22.55
N GLN A 93 -9.11 7.33 -21.64
CA GLN A 93 -10.49 6.91 -21.48
C GLN A 93 -10.76 6.42 -20.06
N VAL A 94 -12.04 6.34 -19.69
CA VAL A 94 -12.46 5.76 -18.42
C VAL A 94 -12.43 4.24 -18.51
N ALA A 95 -11.80 3.59 -17.52
CA ALA A 95 -11.80 2.14 -17.42
C ALA A 95 -13.24 1.60 -17.34
N THR A 96 -13.52 0.60 -18.17
CA THR A 96 -14.79 -0.11 -18.24
C THR A 96 -14.66 -1.43 -17.50
N LEU A 97 -15.68 -1.74 -16.69
CA LEU A 97 -15.80 -3.00 -15.97
C LEU A 97 -16.17 -4.15 -16.92
N MET A 98 -15.46 -5.27 -16.85
CA MET A 98 -15.68 -6.49 -17.64
C MET A 98 -15.88 -6.21 -19.14
N PRO A 99 -14.87 -5.63 -19.82
CA PRO A 99 -14.93 -5.36 -21.25
C PRO A 99 -15.08 -6.67 -22.06
N ALA A 100 -15.83 -6.62 -23.16
CA ALA A 100 -16.04 -7.79 -24.03
C ALA A 100 -14.73 -8.37 -24.62
N SER A 101 -13.68 -7.54 -24.74
CA SER A 101 -12.35 -7.94 -25.19
C SER A 101 -11.47 -8.58 -24.11
N GLY A 102 -11.96 -8.66 -22.86
CA GLY A 102 -11.15 -9.02 -21.70
C GLY A 102 -10.35 -7.84 -21.12
N GLY A 103 -9.89 -8.00 -19.87
CA GLY A 103 -9.11 -6.98 -19.17
C GLY A 103 -7.74 -6.70 -19.79
N TYR A 104 -7.07 -5.63 -19.35
CA TYR A 104 -5.80 -5.17 -19.94
C TYR A 104 -4.58 -6.03 -19.58
N ALA A 105 -4.67 -6.91 -18.57
CA ALA A 105 -3.55 -7.75 -18.17
C ALA A 105 -4.00 -9.12 -17.61
N PRO A 106 -3.14 -10.15 -17.67
CA PRO A 106 -3.37 -11.42 -17.00
C PRO A 106 -3.44 -11.28 -15.47
N LEU A 107 -3.89 -12.34 -14.80
CA LEU A 107 -3.89 -12.45 -13.34
C LEU A 107 -2.49 -12.13 -12.77
N LEU A 108 -2.43 -11.48 -11.60
CA LEU A 108 -1.20 -11.05 -10.91
C LEU A 108 -0.42 -9.90 -11.57
N HIS A 109 -0.87 -9.43 -12.73
CA HIS A 109 -0.24 -8.33 -13.47
C HIS A 109 -1.05 -7.04 -13.42
N GLY A 110 -2.08 -6.96 -12.56
CA GLY A 110 -2.81 -5.74 -12.28
C GLY A 110 -1.91 -4.65 -11.70
N LYS A 111 -2.29 -3.41 -11.91
CA LYS A 111 -1.71 -2.23 -11.26
C LYS A 111 -2.52 -1.88 -10.01
N VAL A 112 -1.90 -1.20 -9.07
CA VAL A 112 -2.54 -0.64 -7.86
C VAL A 112 -3.07 0.75 -8.20
N VAL A 113 -4.31 1.04 -7.82
CA VAL A 113 -4.89 2.36 -8.06
C VAL A 113 -4.50 3.31 -6.93
N ASP A 114 -3.86 4.41 -7.28
CA ASP A 114 -3.49 5.49 -6.36
C ASP A 114 -4.26 6.76 -6.74
N MET A 115 -4.82 7.45 -5.73
CA MET A 115 -5.72 8.58 -5.97
C MET A 115 -5.48 9.78 -5.05
N LEU A 116 -4.97 9.56 -3.84
CA LEU A 116 -4.84 10.59 -2.83
C LEU A 116 -3.55 11.37 -3.07
N TYR A 117 -3.67 12.63 -3.47
CA TYR A 117 -2.55 13.52 -3.72
C TYR A 117 -2.64 14.78 -2.84
N PHE A 118 -1.57 15.06 -2.08
CA PHE A 118 -1.52 16.18 -1.15
C PHE A 118 -0.31 17.09 -1.45
N PRO A 119 -0.39 17.99 -2.45
CA PRO A 119 0.65 18.99 -2.70
C PRO A 119 0.61 20.06 -1.59
N LEU A 120 1.17 19.74 -0.43
CA LEU A 120 1.03 20.54 0.79
C LEU A 120 1.68 21.93 0.66
N ILE A 121 2.79 22.03 -0.06
CA ILE A 121 3.46 23.30 -0.36
C ILE A 121 3.88 23.25 -1.82
N GLU A 122 3.35 24.15 -2.63
CA GLU A 122 3.73 24.34 -4.02
C GLU A 122 4.24 25.76 -4.18
N THR A 123 5.54 25.92 -4.43
CA THR A 123 6.18 27.23 -4.54
C THR A 123 7.42 27.18 -5.43
N THR A 124 7.82 28.32 -5.97
CA THR A 124 9.11 28.47 -6.64
C THR A 124 10.18 28.83 -5.62
N LEU A 125 11.27 28.08 -5.57
CA LEU A 125 12.35 28.36 -4.63
C LEU A 125 12.95 29.75 -4.90
N PRO A 126 13.20 30.57 -3.86
CA PRO A 126 13.83 31.87 -4.05
C PRO A 126 15.18 31.77 -4.77
N ALA A 127 15.50 32.76 -5.60
CA ALA A 127 16.74 32.77 -6.39
C ALA A 127 18.03 32.72 -5.54
N TRP A 128 17.94 33.05 -4.25
CA TRP A 128 19.06 32.98 -3.32
C TRP A 128 19.35 31.56 -2.79
N VAL A 129 18.46 30.58 -3.02
CA VAL A 129 18.67 29.19 -2.60
C VAL A 129 19.77 28.56 -3.46
N PRO A 130 20.89 28.10 -2.87
CA PRO A 130 21.95 27.45 -3.63
C PRO A 130 21.44 26.19 -4.34
N ILE A 131 21.91 25.94 -5.56
CA ILE A 131 21.67 24.73 -6.37
C ILE A 131 20.23 24.60 -6.93
N PHE A 132 19.21 24.96 -6.15
CA PHE A 132 17.79 24.75 -6.51
C PHE A 132 16.99 26.06 -6.68
N GLY A 133 17.61 27.22 -6.52
CA GLY A 133 16.95 28.53 -6.67
C GLY A 133 16.30 28.70 -8.04
N GLY A 134 15.06 29.19 -8.05
CA GLY A 134 14.24 29.37 -9.24
C GLY A 134 13.52 28.11 -9.74
N GLN A 135 13.72 26.94 -9.13
CA GLN A 135 12.99 25.72 -9.50
C GLN A 135 11.64 25.62 -8.78
N GLU A 136 10.68 24.97 -9.43
CA GLU A 136 9.42 24.58 -8.80
C GLU A 136 9.67 23.53 -7.71
N PHE A 137 9.09 23.76 -6.55
CA PHE A 137 9.19 22.90 -5.38
C PHE A 137 7.80 22.51 -4.92
N VAL A 138 7.57 21.20 -4.87
CA VAL A 138 6.37 20.60 -4.30
C VAL A 138 6.76 19.75 -3.10
N PHE A 139 6.39 20.19 -1.90
CA PHE A 139 6.51 19.40 -0.69
C PHE A 139 5.43 18.32 -0.69
N PHE A 140 5.86 17.05 -0.59
CA PHE A 140 5.02 15.86 -0.59
C PHE A 140 4.39 15.53 -1.96
N ARG A 141 5.23 15.02 -2.86
CA ARG A 141 4.87 14.53 -4.19
C ARG A 141 4.17 13.15 -4.26
N PRO A 142 4.32 12.22 -3.30
CA PRO A 142 3.72 10.89 -3.42
C PRO A 142 2.20 10.94 -3.59
N ILE A 143 1.70 10.11 -4.49
CA ILE A 143 0.28 9.79 -4.64
C ILE A 143 0.11 8.39 -4.09
N PHE A 144 -0.89 8.17 -3.25
CA PHE A 144 -1.11 6.90 -2.57
C PHE A 144 -2.61 6.62 -2.46
N ASN A 145 -2.95 5.48 -1.87
CA ASN A 145 -4.34 5.10 -1.68
C ASN A 145 -4.70 4.89 -0.21
N LEU A 146 -5.95 4.48 0.02
CA LEU A 146 -6.46 4.21 1.36
C LEU A 146 -5.77 3.01 2.02
N ALA A 147 -5.35 2.02 1.23
CA ALA A 147 -4.61 0.86 1.72
C ALA A 147 -3.23 1.25 2.28
N ASP A 148 -2.47 2.07 1.54
CA ASP A 148 -1.18 2.61 2.00
C ASP A 148 -1.35 3.48 3.25
N SER A 149 -2.42 4.28 3.31
CA SER A 149 -2.76 5.07 4.49
C SER A 149 -3.01 4.16 5.70
N SER A 150 -3.75 3.07 5.52
CA SER A 150 -4.03 2.09 6.58
C SER A 150 -2.76 1.41 7.10
N ILE A 151 -1.85 1.02 6.21
CA ILE A 151 -0.54 0.45 6.57
C ILE A 151 0.28 1.48 7.36
N CYS A 152 0.43 2.70 6.83
CA CYS A 152 1.21 3.76 7.47
C CYS A 152 0.69 4.10 8.87
N VAL A 153 -0.62 4.32 9.00
CA VAL A 153 -1.24 4.62 10.29
C VAL A 153 -1.12 3.43 11.25
N GLY A 154 -1.37 2.21 10.78
CA GLY A 154 -1.26 0.99 11.60
C GLY A 154 0.17 0.78 12.13
N VAL A 155 1.18 0.95 11.28
CA VAL A 155 2.60 0.87 11.69
C VAL A 155 2.94 1.97 12.69
N PHE A 156 2.52 3.21 12.42
CA PHE A 156 2.80 4.34 13.30
C PHE A 156 2.22 4.14 14.71
N LEU A 157 0.94 3.77 14.80
CA LEU A 157 0.26 3.49 16.07
C LEU A 157 0.92 2.31 16.80
N LEU A 158 1.30 1.26 16.07
CA LEU A 158 1.98 0.10 16.62
C LEU A 158 3.33 0.46 17.24
N LEU A 159 4.13 1.29 16.55
CA LEU A 159 5.45 1.68 17.03
C LEU A 159 5.38 2.64 18.23
N ILE A 160 4.40 3.55 18.27
CA ILE A 160 4.29 4.52 19.37
C ILE A 160 3.63 3.89 20.60
N PHE A 161 2.47 3.26 20.44
CA PHE A 161 1.65 2.80 21.56
C PHE A 161 1.90 1.36 21.97
N HIS A 162 2.45 0.54 21.06
CA HIS A 162 2.60 -0.90 21.28
C HIS A 162 4.02 -1.44 21.04
N SER A 163 5.05 -0.59 21.02
CA SER A 163 6.45 -1.00 20.85
C SER A 163 6.92 -2.08 21.82
N ARG A 164 6.49 -2.00 23.09
CA ARG A 164 6.83 -3.03 24.11
C ARG A 164 6.17 -4.36 23.80
N THR A 165 4.90 -4.35 23.45
CA THR A 165 4.11 -5.54 23.10
C THR A 165 4.63 -6.19 21.83
N LEU A 166 5.04 -5.39 20.84
CA LEU A 166 5.71 -5.84 19.63
C LEU A 166 7.00 -6.60 19.97
N SER A 167 7.90 -5.98 20.74
CA SER A 167 9.16 -6.63 21.16
C SER A 167 8.94 -7.94 21.90
N PHE A 168 7.96 -7.97 22.80
CA PHE A 168 7.57 -9.20 23.51
C PHE A 168 7.05 -10.28 22.56
N SER A 169 6.19 -9.90 21.61
CA SER A 169 5.61 -10.85 20.64
C SER A 169 6.66 -11.43 19.69
N LEU A 170 7.64 -10.64 19.27
CA LEU A 170 8.74 -11.08 18.39
C LEU A 170 9.76 -11.97 19.13
N SER A 171 10.01 -11.71 20.41
CA SER A 171 10.95 -12.49 21.23
C SER A 171 10.42 -13.90 21.53
N LYS A 172 9.09 -14.05 21.68
CA LYS A 172 8.43 -15.33 21.91
C LYS A 172 8.25 -16.10 20.59
N LYS A 173 9.35 -16.42 19.90
CA LYS A 173 9.35 -17.40 18.78
C LYS A 173 8.77 -18.74 19.29
N PRO A 174 8.10 -19.53 18.44
CA PRO A 174 7.40 -20.72 18.89
C PRO A 174 8.43 -21.78 19.31
N SER A 175 8.57 -22.01 20.61
CA SER A 175 8.95 -23.35 21.05
C SER A 175 7.82 -24.26 20.57
N SER A 176 8.16 -25.19 19.68
CA SER A 176 7.26 -26.29 19.33
C SER A 176 6.72 -26.88 20.62
N SER A 177 5.41 -26.97 20.74
CA SER A 177 4.74 -27.91 21.63
C SER A 177 5.17 -29.33 21.23
N LYS A 178 6.33 -29.75 21.72
CA LYS A 178 6.58 -31.15 22.06
C LYS A 178 6.41 -31.22 23.58
N ASP A 179 5.79 -32.31 24.02
CA ASP A 179 5.26 -32.57 25.37
C ASP A 179 3.85 -31.95 25.48
N GLU A 180 2.75 -32.71 25.50
CA GLU A 180 2.49 -33.95 26.25
C GLU A 180 1.69 -34.96 25.40
N LYS A 181 2.28 -36.13 25.18
CA LYS A 181 1.52 -37.39 25.21
C LYS A 181 2.33 -38.33 26.08
N GLU A 182 1.90 -38.42 27.34
CA GLU A 182 2.14 -39.59 28.19
C GLU A 182 1.72 -40.88 27.47
#